data_AF-A0A3B9YT03-F1
#
_entry.id   AF-A0A3B9YT03-F1
#
_cell.length_a   1.000
_cell.length_b   1.000
_cell.length_c   1.000
_cell.angle_alpha   90.00
_cell.angle_beta   90.00
_cell.angle_gamma   90.00
#
_symmetry.space_group_name_H-M   'P 1'
#
loop_
_entity.id
_entity.type
_entity.pdbx_description
1 polymer ?
#
loop_
_entity_poly.entity_id
_entity_poly.type
_entity_poly.pdbx_seq_one_letter_code
_entity_poly.pdbx_strand_id
1 'polypeptide(L)'
;MALAALLLSCAVTAIPKSRAQAHKPVVADWPGATMEPIVEEDERQAFRPEGAPGTAAAVFAKALTPAPLVANTRVIGAYNRGCLAGAVAMPSQSPDWQLMRPSRNRAWGHPVLIKTATDIALSARKAGWPGLLFGDFSQVRGGPMPYGHASHQIGLDADIWLTPMPRDKLSTDGLEHFAPPSMVNMNTQGTEPALFGALQISLIKIAAEHPNVARVFVNARIKNSLCQSFAPSDRAWLNTVRPAPGHDAHLHIRLHCPDDEPLCQAQKPPEQGDGCDELAGWLKPPPKVTAPPKPAPRSRQLKLSCPPRAAGSSN
;
A
#
# COMPACT_ATOMS: atom_id res chain seq x y z
N MET A 1 17.22 11.58 -76.93
CA MET A 1 17.28 10.24 -76.28
C MET A 1 18.44 10.32 -75.28
N ALA A 2 18.34 10.15 -73.96
CA ALA A 2 17.27 9.81 -73.04
C ALA A 2 17.63 10.44 -71.67
N LEU A 3 16.64 10.93 -70.92
CA LEU A 3 16.78 11.39 -69.53
C LEU A 3 16.82 10.16 -68.61
N ALA A 4 17.90 9.95 -67.86
CA ALA A 4 17.96 8.90 -66.84
C ALA A 4 17.48 9.47 -65.50
N ALA A 5 16.29 9.07 -65.07
CA ALA A 5 15.74 9.39 -63.76
C ALA A 5 16.40 8.52 -62.68
N LEU A 6 17.04 9.18 -61.72
CA LEU A 6 17.61 8.56 -60.52
C LEU A 6 16.46 8.26 -59.54
N LEU A 7 15.97 7.02 -59.54
CA LEU A 7 15.02 6.54 -58.53
C LEU A 7 15.80 6.12 -57.28
N LEU A 8 15.96 7.05 -56.34
CA LEU A 8 16.43 6.76 -54.99
C LEU A 8 15.29 6.09 -54.22
N SER A 9 15.28 4.76 -54.20
CA SER A 9 14.31 3.98 -53.41
C SER A 9 14.63 4.14 -51.93
N CYS A 10 13.91 5.01 -51.23
CA CYS A 10 13.85 5.01 -49.76
C CYS A 10 13.19 3.71 -49.30
N ALA A 11 13.99 2.65 -49.14
CA ALA A 11 13.57 1.49 -48.37
C ALA A 11 13.38 1.94 -46.92
N VAL A 12 12.13 2.11 -46.50
CA VAL A 12 11.77 2.23 -45.08
C VAL A 12 12.09 0.88 -44.46
N THR A 13 13.32 0.73 -43.95
CA THR A 13 13.67 -0.38 -43.08
C THR A 13 12.79 -0.26 -41.85
N ALA A 14 11.83 -1.17 -41.71
CA ALA A 14 11.04 -1.29 -40.50
C ALA A 14 12.02 -1.45 -39.33
N ILE A 15 12.07 -0.43 -38.46
CA ILE A 15 12.78 -0.53 -37.18
C ILE A 15 12.16 -1.74 -36.47
N PRO A 16 12.93 -2.80 -36.18
CA PRO A 16 12.39 -3.92 -35.42
C PRO A 16 11.87 -3.33 -34.11
N LYS A 17 10.59 -3.58 -33.79
CA LYS A 17 10.06 -3.33 -32.45
C LYS A 17 10.97 -4.09 -31.50
N SER A 18 11.95 -3.42 -30.90
CA SER A 18 12.73 -4.03 -29.83
C SER A 18 11.69 -4.42 -28.79
N ARG A 19 11.49 -5.72 -28.59
CA ARG A 19 10.70 -6.23 -27.48
C ARG A 19 11.39 -5.64 -26.27
N ALA A 20 10.81 -4.58 -25.69
CA ALA A 20 11.36 -3.96 -24.49
C ALA A 20 11.61 -5.12 -23.54
N GLN A 21 12.88 -5.39 -23.21
CA GLN A 21 13.21 -6.46 -22.29
C GLN A 21 12.42 -6.15 -21.02
N ALA A 22 11.39 -6.97 -20.76
CA ALA A 22 10.60 -6.85 -19.55
C ALA A 22 11.61 -6.92 -18.41
N HIS A 23 11.86 -5.78 -17.76
CA HIS A 23 12.78 -5.74 -16.64
C HIS A 23 12.21 -6.71 -15.61
N LYS A 24 12.96 -7.78 -15.32
CA LYS A 24 12.61 -8.69 -14.23
C LYS A 24 12.41 -7.82 -12.98
N PRO A 25 11.32 -8.02 -12.23
CA PRO A 25 11.06 -7.19 -11.07
C PRO A 25 12.22 -7.30 -10.09
N VAL A 26 12.68 -6.15 -9.59
CA VAL A 26 13.62 -6.12 -8.47
C VAL A 26 12.82 -6.56 -7.25
N VAL A 27 13.23 -7.67 -6.68
CA VAL A 27 12.71 -8.20 -5.42
C VAL A 27 13.71 -7.81 -4.35
N ALA A 28 13.24 -7.31 -3.21
CA ALA A 28 14.15 -7.06 -2.10
C ALA A 28 14.82 -8.38 -1.66
N ASP A 29 16.14 -8.42 -1.66
CA ASP A 29 16.90 -9.57 -1.19
C ASP A 29 16.83 -9.63 0.34
N TRP A 30 16.34 -10.74 0.88
CA TRP A 30 16.20 -10.93 2.31
C TRP A 30 16.44 -12.40 2.72
N PRO A 31 17.25 -12.66 3.78
CA PRO A 31 17.55 -14.01 4.21
C PRO A 31 16.30 -14.85 4.50
N GLY A 32 16.18 -15.99 3.80
CA GLY A 32 15.07 -16.93 3.98
C GLY A 32 13.72 -16.45 3.45
N ALA A 33 13.67 -15.28 2.80
CA ALA A 33 12.47 -14.83 2.11
C ALA A 33 12.37 -15.47 0.72
N THR A 34 11.16 -15.81 0.32
CA THR A 34 10.89 -16.40 -1.00
C THR A 34 9.90 -15.52 -1.76
N MET A 35 10.06 -15.53 -3.08
CA MET A 35 9.02 -15.10 -4.01
C MET A 35 8.39 -16.35 -4.58
N GLU A 36 7.18 -16.65 -4.17
CA GLU A 36 6.32 -17.51 -4.97
C GLU A 36 5.91 -16.73 -6.21
N PRO A 37 5.83 -17.39 -7.38
CA PRO A 37 5.24 -16.76 -8.55
C PRO A 37 3.87 -16.25 -8.12
N ILE A 38 3.68 -14.94 -8.24
CA ILE A 38 2.36 -14.33 -8.16
C ILE A 38 1.53 -15.16 -9.14
N VAL A 39 0.47 -15.81 -8.66
CA VAL A 39 -0.44 -16.75 -9.36
C VAL A 39 -0.49 -16.53 -10.89
N GLU A 40 -0.55 -17.59 -11.70
CA GLU A 40 -0.53 -17.45 -13.17
C GLU A 40 -1.60 -16.45 -13.66
N GLU A 41 -1.36 -15.82 -14.81
CA GLU A 41 -2.15 -14.67 -15.31
C GLU A 41 -3.66 -14.96 -15.34
N ASP A 42 -4.03 -16.21 -15.64
CA ASP A 42 -5.41 -16.70 -15.70
C ASP A 42 -6.09 -16.76 -14.31
N GLU A 43 -5.36 -17.10 -13.25
CA GLU A 43 -5.90 -17.12 -11.88
C GLU A 43 -6.04 -15.71 -11.30
N ARG A 44 -5.20 -14.75 -11.72
CA ARG A 44 -5.35 -13.34 -11.32
C ARG A 44 -6.61 -12.70 -11.90
N GLN A 45 -7.02 -13.09 -13.10
CA GLN A 45 -8.19 -12.53 -13.77
C GLN A 45 -9.50 -12.90 -13.06
N ALA A 46 -9.56 -14.05 -12.40
CA ALA A 46 -10.74 -14.50 -11.67
C ALA A 46 -11.09 -13.65 -10.43
N PHE A 47 -10.10 -12.95 -9.83
CA PHE A 47 -10.29 -12.20 -8.58
C PHE A 47 -10.22 -10.67 -8.72
N ARG A 48 -10.06 -10.14 -9.95
CA ARG A 48 -9.79 -8.71 -10.18
C ARG A 48 -10.99 -7.97 -10.78
N PRO A 49 -11.69 -7.11 -10.02
CA PRO A 49 -12.46 -6.04 -10.62
C PRO A 49 -11.53 -5.15 -11.45
N GLU A 50 -11.69 -5.12 -12.77
CA GLU A 50 -10.83 -4.34 -13.68
C GLU A 50 -10.98 -2.81 -13.52
N GLY A 51 -11.84 -2.35 -12.60
CA GLY A 51 -12.28 -0.97 -12.54
C GLY A 51 -13.21 -0.61 -13.69
N ALA A 52 -13.87 0.54 -13.60
CA ALA A 52 -14.71 0.98 -14.71
C ALA A 52 -13.82 1.29 -15.94
N PRO A 53 -14.17 0.83 -17.15
CA PRO A 53 -13.39 1.09 -18.35
C PRO A 53 -13.08 2.58 -18.57
N GLY A 54 -11.88 2.88 -19.07
CA GLY A 54 -11.45 4.26 -19.39
C GLY A 54 -11.03 5.11 -18.19
N THR A 55 -10.88 4.50 -17.01
CA THR A 55 -10.49 5.21 -15.78
C THR A 55 -9.00 5.02 -15.50
N ALA A 56 -8.38 5.95 -14.77
CA ALA A 56 -6.99 5.78 -14.34
C ALA A 56 -6.81 4.47 -13.54
N ALA A 57 -7.77 4.14 -12.66
CA ALA A 57 -7.71 2.92 -11.86
C ALA A 57 -7.64 1.65 -12.71
N ALA A 58 -8.42 1.58 -13.79
CA ALA A 58 -8.37 0.46 -14.73
C ALA A 58 -7.02 0.36 -15.46
N VAL A 59 -6.40 1.49 -15.79
CA VAL A 59 -5.08 1.51 -16.45
C VAL A 59 -3.98 1.04 -15.50
N PHE A 60 -3.95 1.54 -14.26
CA PHE A 60 -2.94 1.13 -13.28
C PHE A 60 -3.08 -0.33 -12.87
N ALA A 61 -4.31 -0.86 -12.73
CA ALA A 61 -4.56 -2.25 -12.37
C ALA A 61 -4.09 -3.28 -13.42
N LYS A 62 -4.04 -2.87 -14.69
CA LYS A 62 -3.55 -3.70 -15.81
C LYS A 62 -2.03 -3.79 -15.88
N ALA A 63 -1.29 -2.93 -15.19
CA ALA A 63 0.16 -2.99 -15.19
C ALA A 63 0.65 -4.20 -14.39
N LEU A 64 1.41 -5.09 -15.04
CA LEU A 64 2.01 -6.27 -14.41
C LEU A 64 3.50 -6.10 -14.10
N THR A 65 4.15 -5.12 -14.75
CA THR A 65 5.57 -4.83 -14.57
C THR A 65 5.78 -3.36 -14.20
N PRO A 66 6.83 -3.06 -13.41
CA PRO A 66 7.18 -1.68 -13.08
C PRO A 66 7.38 -0.85 -14.35
N ALA A 67 7.16 0.47 -14.25
CA ALA A 67 7.57 1.36 -15.32
C ALA A 67 9.11 1.23 -15.49
N PRO A 68 9.61 1.05 -16.72
CA PRO A 68 11.03 0.85 -16.95
C PRO A 68 11.78 2.10 -16.51
N LEU A 69 12.67 1.94 -15.54
CA LEU A 69 13.57 2.97 -15.06
C LEU A 69 14.88 2.30 -14.70
N VAL A 70 15.98 2.85 -15.24
CA VAL A 70 17.28 2.15 -15.30
C VAL A 70 18.11 2.36 -14.03
N ALA A 71 17.69 3.24 -13.12
CA ALA A 71 18.52 3.60 -11.96
C ALA A 71 17.79 3.59 -10.62
N ASN A 72 16.65 4.27 -10.46
CA ASN A 72 16.02 4.47 -9.15
C ASN A 72 14.49 4.37 -9.21
N THR A 73 13.85 4.01 -8.09
CA THR A 73 12.41 4.21 -7.90
C THR A 73 12.10 5.72 -7.94
N ARG A 74 10.90 6.10 -8.41
CA ARG A 74 10.42 7.49 -8.39
C ARG A 74 9.01 7.59 -7.80
N VAL A 75 8.87 8.44 -6.79
CA VAL A 75 7.62 8.75 -6.07
C VAL A 75 7.07 10.07 -6.59
N ILE A 76 5.89 10.04 -7.21
CA ILE A 76 5.34 11.22 -7.90
C ILE A 76 3.94 11.54 -7.36
N GLY A 77 3.77 12.76 -6.84
CA GLY A 77 2.49 13.28 -6.37
C GLY A 77 2.22 12.98 -4.90
N ALA A 78 0.94 12.97 -4.53
CA ALA A 78 0.47 12.74 -3.17
C ALA A 78 -0.02 11.30 -2.97
N TYR A 79 -0.09 10.84 -1.71
CA TYR A 79 -0.44 9.46 -1.34
C TYR A 79 -1.75 8.92 -1.97
N ASN A 80 -2.71 9.80 -2.26
CA ASN A 80 -4.01 9.49 -2.89
C ASN A 80 -4.19 10.12 -4.29
N ARG A 81 -3.13 10.66 -4.87
CA ARG A 81 -3.12 11.26 -6.20
C ARG A 81 -1.69 11.28 -6.72
N GLY A 82 -1.22 10.12 -7.17
CA GLY A 82 0.15 9.96 -7.61
C GLY A 82 0.40 8.66 -8.36
N CYS A 83 1.68 8.41 -8.66
CA CYS A 83 2.13 7.17 -9.25
C CYS A 83 3.54 6.81 -8.78
N LEU A 84 3.97 5.60 -9.12
CA LEU A 84 5.25 5.02 -8.76
C LEU A 84 5.92 4.46 -10.02
N ALA A 85 7.19 4.76 -10.22
CA ALA A 85 8.02 4.14 -11.26
C ALA A 85 9.19 3.39 -10.64
N GLY A 86 9.63 2.28 -11.25
CA GLY A 86 10.72 1.46 -10.70
C GLY A 86 10.40 0.82 -9.34
N ALA A 87 9.15 0.42 -9.10
CA ALA A 87 8.73 -0.19 -7.84
C ALA A 87 9.45 -1.52 -7.57
N VAL A 88 9.76 -1.76 -6.29
CA VAL A 88 10.33 -3.02 -5.80
C VAL A 88 9.23 -3.89 -5.22
N ALA A 89 9.29 -5.20 -5.48
CA ALA A 89 8.37 -6.16 -4.91
C ALA A 89 8.80 -6.56 -3.50
N MET A 90 7.83 -6.62 -2.58
CA MET A 90 7.99 -7.27 -1.28
C MET A 90 8.07 -8.79 -1.48
N PRO A 91 9.02 -9.51 -0.86
CA PRO A 91 9.02 -10.98 -0.87
C PRO A 91 7.70 -11.54 -0.35
N SER A 92 7.17 -12.55 -1.03
CA SER A 92 5.83 -13.08 -0.73
C SER A 92 5.73 -13.73 0.64
N GLN A 93 6.83 -14.32 1.11
CA GLN A 93 6.90 -14.98 2.40
C GLN A 93 8.30 -14.86 3.00
N SER A 94 8.36 -14.95 4.33
CA SER A 94 9.59 -15.20 5.09
C SER A 94 9.25 -15.95 6.39
N PRO A 95 10.23 -16.27 7.25
CA PRO A 95 9.96 -16.75 8.60
C PRO A 95 9.18 -15.75 9.48
N ASP A 96 9.20 -14.47 9.12
CA ASP A 96 8.68 -13.37 9.93
C ASP A 96 7.41 -12.72 9.35
N TRP A 97 7.03 -13.03 8.09
CA TRP A 97 5.77 -12.56 7.49
C TRP A 97 5.21 -13.43 6.36
N GLN A 98 3.93 -13.21 6.04
CA GLN A 98 3.28 -13.64 4.80
C GLN A 98 2.48 -12.49 4.16
N LEU A 99 2.45 -12.45 2.83
CA LEU A 99 1.57 -11.54 2.07
C LEU A 99 0.16 -12.11 1.94
N MET A 100 -0.82 -11.33 2.35
CA MET A 100 -2.24 -11.63 2.20
C MET A 100 -2.74 -11.24 0.82
N ARG A 101 -3.69 -12.01 0.28
CA ARG A 101 -4.39 -11.71 -0.97
C ARG A 101 -3.44 -11.49 -2.16
N PRO A 102 -2.48 -12.41 -2.41
CA PRO A 102 -1.44 -12.23 -3.41
C PRO A 102 -1.99 -12.03 -4.84
N SER A 103 -3.18 -12.55 -5.15
CA SER A 103 -3.84 -12.37 -6.46
C SER A 103 -4.05 -10.90 -6.84
N ARG A 104 -4.16 -10.01 -5.84
CA ARG A 104 -4.33 -8.57 -6.05
C ARG A 104 -3.12 -7.94 -6.72
N ASN A 105 -1.93 -8.53 -6.58
CA ASN A 105 -0.64 -8.00 -7.06
C ASN A 105 -0.40 -6.55 -6.58
N ARG A 106 -0.52 -6.35 -5.26
CA ARG A 106 -0.42 -5.04 -4.58
C ARG A 106 0.73 -4.96 -3.58
N ALA A 107 1.74 -5.83 -3.68
CA ALA A 107 2.87 -5.85 -2.76
C ALA A 107 4.11 -5.17 -3.36
N TRP A 108 3.92 -3.94 -3.85
CA TRP A 108 4.97 -3.14 -4.49
C TRP A 108 5.16 -1.81 -3.77
N GLY A 109 6.39 -1.32 -3.74
CA GLY A 109 6.67 -0.06 -3.06
C GLY A 109 8.03 0.54 -3.39
N HIS A 110 8.29 1.66 -2.74
CA HIS A 110 9.63 2.24 -2.67
C HIS A 110 10.55 1.35 -1.83
N PRO A 111 11.85 1.22 -2.16
CA PRO A 111 12.80 0.43 -1.36
C PRO A 111 12.77 0.76 0.14
N VAL A 112 12.60 2.04 0.49
CA VAL A 112 12.46 2.48 1.90
C VAL A 112 11.20 1.90 2.57
N LEU A 113 10.09 1.76 1.84
CA LEU A 113 8.89 1.11 2.35
C LEU A 113 9.13 -0.37 2.61
N ILE A 114 9.74 -1.06 1.65
CA ILE A 114 10.05 -2.49 1.78
C ILE A 114 10.96 -2.72 2.99
N LYS A 115 12.05 -1.94 3.11
CA LYS A 115 12.95 -2.00 4.27
C LYS A 115 12.22 -1.72 5.58
N THR A 116 11.42 -0.65 5.64
CA THR A 116 10.69 -0.26 6.87
C THR A 116 9.70 -1.35 7.30
N ALA A 117 8.96 -1.94 6.37
CA ALA A 117 8.04 -3.03 6.66
C ALA A 117 8.79 -4.24 7.24
N THR A 118 9.93 -4.60 6.64
CA THR A 118 10.79 -5.68 7.15
C THR A 118 11.36 -5.35 8.54
N ASP A 119 11.86 -4.14 8.77
CA ASP A 119 12.37 -3.72 10.08
C ASP A 119 11.29 -3.80 11.18
N ILE A 120 10.05 -3.42 10.85
CA ILE A 120 8.89 -3.58 11.73
C ILE A 120 8.60 -5.07 12.01
N ALA A 121 8.66 -5.95 10.99
CA ALA A 121 8.45 -7.38 11.16
C ALA A 121 9.46 -8.00 12.13
N LEU A 122 10.75 -7.68 11.97
CA LEU A 122 11.82 -8.17 12.84
C LEU A 122 11.68 -7.64 14.26
N SER A 123 11.35 -6.35 14.41
CA SER A 123 11.16 -5.72 15.71
C SER A 123 9.96 -6.30 16.44
N ALA A 124 8.86 -6.54 15.72
CA ALA A 124 7.68 -7.21 16.26
C ALA A 124 8.01 -8.64 16.73
N ARG A 125 8.75 -9.41 15.93
CA ARG A 125 9.20 -10.77 16.29
C ARG A 125 10.06 -10.76 17.56
N LYS A 126 11.01 -9.82 17.67
CA LYS A 126 11.81 -9.62 18.90
C LYS A 126 10.95 -9.27 20.10
N ALA A 127 9.84 -8.56 19.90
CA ALA A 127 8.87 -8.23 20.93
C ALA A 127 7.86 -9.36 21.22
N GLY A 128 8.05 -10.56 20.67
CA GLY A 128 7.21 -11.73 20.91
C GLY A 128 6.03 -11.91 19.94
N TRP A 129 5.94 -11.09 18.89
CA TRP A 129 4.91 -11.24 17.85
C TRP A 129 5.22 -12.45 16.96
N PRO A 130 4.32 -13.43 16.76
CA PRO A 130 4.59 -14.65 15.98
C PRO A 130 4.97 -14.45 14.50
N GLY A 131 4.58 -13.35 13.88
CA GLY A 131 4.90 -13.00 12.50
C GLY A 131 3.83 -12.09 11.92
N LEU A 132 4.18 -11.26 10.96
CA LEU A 132 3.25 -10.29 10.38
C LEU A 132 2.47 -10.89 9.21
N LEU A 133 1.19 -10.55 9.14
CA LEU A 133 0.43 -10.69 7.90
C LEU A 133 0.38 -9.30 7.27
N PHE A 134 1.01 -9.15 6.11
CA PHE A 134 0.97 -7.90 5.35
C PHE A 134 -0.23 -7.88 4.40
N GLY A 135 -0.91 -6.75 4.32
CA GLY A 135 -1.99 -6.48 3.38
C GLY A 135 -1.49 -5.78 2.11
N ASP A 136 -2.27 -4.81 1.63
CA ASP A 136 -1.95 -4.09 0.40
C ASP A 136 -0.80 -3.10 0.67
N PHE A 137 0.22 -3.12 -0.20
CA PHE A 137 1.15 -2.01 -0.42
C PHE A 137 0.60 -1.21 -1.61
N SER A 138 1.42 -0.88 -2.62
CA SER A 138 0.97 -0.26 -3.87
C SER A 138 0.82 -1.27 -5.01
N GLN A 139 0.07 -0.88 -6.04
CA GLN A 139 0.14 -1.57 -7.34
C GLN A 139 1.53 -1.40 -7.97
N VAL A 140 1.83 -2.20 -8.99
CA VAL A 140 3.16 -2.24 -9.65
C VAL A 140 3.66 -0.87 -10.13
N ARG A 141 2.75 0.03 -10.53
CA ARG A 141 3.07 1.42 -10.92
C ARG A 141 2.40 2.45 -10.01
N GLY A 142 1.99 2.03 -8.82
CA GLY A 142 1.18 2.86 -7.92
C GLY A 142 -0.18 3.20 -8.51
N GLY A 143 -0.61 4.45 -8.37
CA GLY A 143 -1.86 4.94 -8.92
C GLY A 143 -3.13 4.45 -8.21
N PRO A 144 -4.29 5.03 -8.56
CA PRO A 144 -5.57 4.70 -7.94
C PRO A 144 -5.91 3.23 -8.12
N MET A 145 -6.43 2.61 -7.05
CA MET A 145 -6.91 1.23 -7.08
C MET A 145 -8.38 1.16 -7.53
N PRO A 146 -8.80 0.10 -8.23
CA PRO A 146 -10.21 -0.08 -8.60
C PRO A 146 -11.16 -0.22 -7.41
N TYR A 147 -10.65 -0.68 -6.27
CA TYR A 147 -11.36 -0.91 -5.02
C TYR A 147 -10.40 -0.92 -3.83
N GLY A 148 -10.94 -0.78 -2.62
CA GLY A 148 -10.18 -0.76 -1.37
C GLY A 148 -9.72 0.65 -1.03
N HIS A 149 -8.41 0.88 -1.09
CA HIS A 149 -7.77 2.06 -0.54
C HIS A 149 -7.90 3.28 -1.47
N ALA A 150 -8.11 4.45 -0.86
CA ALA A 150 -8.01 5.73 -1.58
C ALA A 150 -6.54 6.17 -1.78
N SER A 151 -5.64 5.76 -0.88
CA SER A 151 -4.19 5.99 -0.93
C SER A 151 -3.43 4.82 -1.55
N HIS A 152 -2.19 4.52 -1.11
CA HIS A 152 -1.34 3.47 -1.67
C HIS A 152 -0.96 3.70 -3.15
N GLN A 153 -0.96 4.96 -3.58
CA GLN A 153 -0.72 5.29 -4.98
C GLN A 153 0.76 5.54 -5.29
N ILE A 154 1.60 5.72 -4.27
CA ILE A 154 2.97 6.24 -4.45
C ILE A 154 4.05 5.37 -3.82
N GLY A 155 3.75 4.15 -3.38
CA GLY A 155 4.77 3.24 -2.86
C GLY A 155 5.27 3.53 -1.45
N LEU A 156 4.50 4.29 -0.65
CA LEU A 156 4.87 4.71 0.72
C LEU A 156 3.79 4.37 1.77
N ASP A 157 2.84 3.51 1.41
CA ASP A 157 1.77 3.02 2.29
C ASP A 157 1.77 1.48 2.31
N ALA A 158 1.55 0.88 3.48
CA ALA A 158 1.34 -0.56 3.62
C ALA A 158 0.36 -0.88 4.76
N ASP A 159 -0.44 -1.92 4.58
CA ASP A 159 -1.30 -2.45 5.64
C ASP A 159 -0.63 -3.61 6.38
N ILE A 160 -0.80 -3.64 7.71
CA ILE A 160 -0.34 -4.72 8.57
C ILE A 160 -1.52 -5.18 9.42
N TRP A 161 -1.91 -6.44 9.29
CA TRP A 161 -3.00 -6.99 10.08
C TRP A 161 -2.60 -7.08 11.55
N LEU A 162 -3.57 -6.79 12.44
CA LEU A 162 -3.40 -6.92 13.89
C LEU A 162 -3.62 -8.37 14.38
N THR A 163 -3.84 -9.30 13.45
CA THR A 163 -3.88 -10.74 13.69
C THR A 163 -2.48 -11.32 13.53
N PRO A 164 -1.94 -12.00 14.56
CA PRO A 164 -0.68 -12.71 14.46
C PRO A 164 -0.70 -13.75 13.33
N MET A 165 0.43 -13.90 12.64
CA MET A 165 0.63 -15.02 11.73
C MET A 165 0.46 -16.34 12.50
N PRO A 166 -0.31 -17.31 11.98
CA PRO A 166 -0.47 -18.61 12.61
C PRO A 166 0.88 -19.35 12.70
N ARG A 167 0.97 -20.34 13.58
CA ARG A 167 2.18 -21.18 13.70
C ARG A 167 2.49 -21.91 12.41
N ASP A 168 1.46 -22.48 11.80
CA ASP A 168 1.55 -23.11 10.49
C ASP A 168 1.33 -22.05 9.42
N LYS A 169 2.19 -22.07 8.39
CA LYS A 169 2.03 -21.15 7.26
C LYS A 169 0.67 -21.34 6.62
N LEU A 170 -0.01 -20.23 6.33
CA LEU A 170 -1.23 -20.25 5.55
C LEU A 170 -0.93 -20.75 4.13
N SER A 171 -1.81 -21.60 3.58
CA SER A 171 -1.81 -22.00 2.17
C SER A 171 -2.13 -20.80 1.28
N THR A 172 -1.89 -20.89 -0.02
CA THR A 172 -2.27 -19.84 -0.99
C THR A 172 -3.75 -19.48 -0.91
N ASP A 173 -4.62 -20.49 -0.82
CA ASP A 173 -6.06 -20.31 -0.63
C ASP A 173 -6.37 -19.63 0.71
N GLY A 174 -5.68 -20.06 1.78
CA GLY A 174 -5.76 -19.42 3.09
C GLY A 174 -5.38 -17.94 3.04
N LEU A 175 -4.28 -17.58 2.37
CA LEU A 175 -3.84 -16.20 2.23
C LEU A 175 -4.83 -15.33 1.44
N GLU A 176 -5.55 -15.92 0.48
CA GLU A 176 -6.54 -15.19 -0.33
C GLU A 176 -7.84 -14.92 0.44
N HIS A 177 -8.33 -15.94 1.15
CA HIS A 177 -9.66 -15.93 1.74
C HIS A 177 -9.68 -15.63 3.24
N PHE A 178 -8.53 -15.68 3.93
CA PHE A 178 -8.49 -15.43 5.36
C PHE A 178 -9.03 -14.03 5.68
N ALA A 179 -9.96 -14.02 6.63
CA ALA A 179 -10.71 -12.84 7.06
C ALA A 179 -10.36 -12.54 8.52
N PRO A 180 -9.37 -11.65 8.75
CA PRO A 180 -8.99 -11.26 10.10
C PRO A 180 -10.17 -10.64 10.86
N PRO A 181 -10.38 -11.01 12.13
CA PRO A 181 -11.48 -10.47 12.92
C PRO A 181 -11.25 -8.98 13.24
N SER A 182 -12.35 -8.27 13.51
CA SER A 182 -12.28 -6.89 14.01
C SER A 182 -11.74 -6.87 15.44
N MET A 183 -10.83 -5.95 15.71
CA MET A 183 -10.32 -5.62 17.06
C MET A 183 -11.28 -4.70 17.82
N VAL A 184 -12.43 -4.36 17.23
CA VAL A 184 -13.43 -3.46 17.80
C VAL A 184 -14.74 -4.21 18.03
N ASN A 185 -15.30 -4.04 19.23
CA ASN A 185 -16.60 -4.59 19.58
C ASN A 185 -17.67 -3.51 19.43
N MET A 186 -18.56 -3.68 18.44
CA MET A 186 -19.58 -2.69 18.11
C MET A 186 -20.68 -2.56 19.19
N ASN A 187 -20.87 -3.57 20.03
CA ASN A 187 -21.86 -3.52 21.12
C ASN A 187 -21.36 -2.67 22.28
N THR A 188 -20.08 -2.84 22.66
CA THR A 188 -19.47 -2.07 23.76
C THR A 188 -18.91 -0.73 23.29
N GLN A 189 -18.78 -0.54 21.97
CA GLN A 189 -18.13 0.62 21.35
C GLN A 189 -16.68 0.81 21.84
N GLY A 190 -16.00 -0.28 22.19
CA GLY A 190 -14.60 -0.34 22.60
C GLY A 190 -13.82 -1.36 21.78
N THR A 191 -12.59 -1.66 22.20
CA THR A 191 -11.81 -2.76 21.63
C THR A 191 -12.36 -4.11 22.10
N GLU A 192 -12.20 -5.16 21.29
CA GLU A 192 -12.56 -6.53 21.65
C GLU A 192 -11.48 -7.13 22.58
N PRO A 193 -11.74 -7.32 23.88
CA PRO A 193 -10.70 -7.70 24.85
C PRO A 193 -10.05 -9.06 24.57
N ALA A 194 -10.77 -9.97 23.90
CA ALA A 194 -10.23 -11.28 23.53
C ALA A 194 -9.21 -11.21 22.38
N LEU A 195 -9.19 -10.12 21.61
CA LEU A 195 -8.39 -9.99 20.38
C LEU A 195 -7.37 -8.85 20.44
N PHE A 196 -7.67 -7.78 21.17
CA PHE A 196 -6.82 -6.60 21.28
C PHE A 196 -6.23 -6.46 22.68
N GLY A 197 -4.91 -6.63 22.79
CA GLY A 197 -4.19 -6.49 24.05
C GLY A 197 -2.75 -6.03 23.87
N ALA A 198 -1.90 -6.35 24.86
CA ALA A 198 -0.51 -5.89 24.92
C ALA A 198 0.29 -6.19 23.64
N LEU A 199 0.02 -7.32 22.98
CA LEU A 199 0.70 -7.72 21.77
C LEU A 199 0.38 -6.75 20.61
N GLN A 200 -0.90 -6.42 20.38
CA GLN A 200 -1.36 -5.46 19.37
C GLN A 200 -0.86 -4.05 19.66
N ILE A 201 -0.92 -3.64 20.93
CA ILE A 201 -0.40 -2.36 21.39
C ILE A 201 1.10 -2.24 21.06
N SER A 202 1.88 -3.30 21.34
CA SER A 202 3.31 -3.36 21.04
C SER A 202 3.59 -3.20 19.54
N LEU A 203 2.86 -3.91 18.66
CA LEU A 203 3.03 -3.78 17.21
C LEU A 203 2.72 -2.35 16.71
N ILE A 204 1.63 -1.74 17.18
CA ILE A 204 1.26 -0.36 16.78
C ILE A 204 2.34 0.62 17.25
N LYS A 205 2.85 0.45 18.47
CA LYS A 205 3.93 1.29 19.01
C LYS A 205 5.22 1.15 18.21
N ILE A 206 5.66 -0.08 17.92
CA ILE A 206 6.83 -0.36 17.07
C ILE A 206 6.71 0.33 15.71
N ALA A 207 5.54 0.25 15.08
CA ALA A 207 5.30 0.92 13.80
C ALA A 207 5.33 2.45 13.95
N ALA A 208 4.70 3.01 14.98
CA ALA A 208 4.59 4.45 15.21
C ALA A 208 5.91 5.13 15.60
N GLU A 209 6.82 4.38 16.25
CA GLU A 209 8.14 4.87 16.65
C GLU A 209 9.21 4.67 15.57
N HIS A 210 8.90 3.97 14.47
CA HIS A 210 9.85 3.79 13.39
C HIS A 210 10.15 5.13 12.69
N PRO A 211 11.42 5.53 12.50
CA PRO A 211 11.78 6.89 12.08
C PRO A 211 11.26 7.30 10.70
N ASN A 212 11.05 6.34 9.80
CA ASN A 212 10.48 6.62 8.48
C ASN A 212 8.95 6.78 8.49
N VAL A 213 8.26 6.40 9.56
CA VAL A 213 6.79 6.39 9.62
C VAL A 213 6.26 7.75 10.01
N ALA A 214 5.52 8.36 9.08
CA ALA A 214 4.86 9.65 9.28
C ALA A 214 3.50 9.50 9.98
N ARG A 215 2.77 8.40 9.72
CA ARG A 215 1.48 8.11 10.32
C ARG A 215 1.22 6.61 10.44
N VAL A 216 0.49 6.25 11.48
CA VAL A 216 -0.16 4.94 11.63
C VAL A 216 -1.67 5.17 11.74
N PHE A 217 -2.46 4.71 10.77
CA PHE A 217 -3.91 4.82 10.85
C PHE A 217 -4.53 3.57 11.47
N VAL A 218 -5.41 3.79 12.44
CA VAL A 218 -6.16 2.75 13.16
C VAL A 218 -7.59 3.22 13.38
N ASN A 219 -8.49 2.31 13.73
CA ASN A 219 -9.83 2.68 14.17
C ASN A 219 -9.78 3.61 15.39
N ALA A 220 -10.73 4.54 15.49
CA ALA A 220 -10.83 5.46 16.62
C ALA A 220 -10.95 4.76 17.99
N ARG A 221 -11.61 3.59 18.06
CA ARG A 221 -11.71 2.79 19.30
C ARG A 221 -10.36 2.22 19.72
N ILE A 222 -9.55 1.80 18.75
CA ILE A 222 -8.16 1.37 18.99
C ILE A 222 -7.34 2.54 19.52
N LYS A 223 -7.37 3.70 18.85
CA LYS A 223 -6.64 4.89 19.33
C LYS A 223 -7.11 5.30 20.74
N ASN A 224 -8.40 5.26 21.03
CA ASN A 224 -8.93 5.54 22.35
C ASN A 224 -8.39 4.56 23.43
N SER A 225 -8.34 3.26 23.12
CA SER A 225 -7.75 2.25 24.02
C SER A 225 -6.27 2.52 24.29
N LEU A 226 -5.50 2.91 23.27
CA LEU A 226 -4.11 3.33 23.42
C LEU A 226 -3.98 4.57 24.33
N CYS A 227 -4.80 5.60 24.11
CA CYS A 227 -4.83 6.77 24.98
C CYS A 227 -5.12 6.40 26.44
N GLN A 228 -5.93 5.39 26.71
CA GLN A 228 -6.24 4.96 28.09
C GLN A 228 -5.16 4.08 28.72
N SER A 229 -4.32 3.43 27.90
CA SER A 229 -3.35 2.43 28.34
C SER A 229 -2.01 3.00 28.81
N PHE A 230 -1.71 4.27 28.52
CA PHE A 230 -0.43 4.90 28.86
C PHE A 230 -0.64 6.15 29.71
N ALA A 231 0.30 6.48 30.59
CA ALA A 231 0.33 7.78 31.26
C ALA A 231 0.63 8.90 30.25
N PRO A 232 0.15 10.15 30.43
CA PRO A 232 0.41 11.24 29.49
C PRO A 232 1.90 11.45 29.15
N SER A 233 2.82 11.18 30.10
CA SER A 233 4.27 11.25 29.88
C SER A 233 4.81 10.25 28.85
N ASP A 234 4.08 9.15 28.60
CA ASP A 234 4.51 8.03 27.78
C ASP A 234 3.76 7.95 26.43
N ARG A 235 3.07 9.03 26.06
CA ARG A 235 2.18 9.10 24.89
C ARG A 235 2.74 9.87 23.70
N ALA A 236 3.98 10.34 23.73
CA ALA A 236 4.55 11.14 22.63
C ALA A 236 4.41 10.46 21.25
N TRP A 237 4.61 9.14 21.19
CA TRP A 237 4.47 8.33 19.98
C TRP A 237 3.04 8.26 19.41
N LEU A 238 2.01 8.56 20.22
CA LEU A 238 0.61 8.60 19.77
C LEU A 238 0.33 9.76 18.83
N ASN A 239 1.22 10.76 18.73
CA ASN A 239 1.13 11.81 17.72
C ASN A 239 1.07 11.23 16.29
N THR A 240 1.85 10.18 16.05
CA THR A 240 1.92 9.44 14.78
C THR A 240 0.65 8.63 14.54
N VAL A 241 -0.04 8.18 15.59
CA VAL A 241 -1.25 7.34 15.48
C VAL A 241 -2.47 8.19 15.20
N ARG A 242 -3.16 7.96 14.07
CA ARG A 242 -4.30 8.76 13.62
C ARG A 242 -5.56 7.91 13.51
N PRO A 243 -6.71 8.38 14.02
CA PRO A 243 -7.97 7.69 13.81
C PRO A 243 -8.37 7.76 12.33
N ALA A 244 -8.89 6.66 11.79
CA ALA A 244 -9.46 6.57 10.45
C ALA A 244 -10.72 5.68 10.43
N PRO A 245 -11.66 5.90 9.50
CA PRO A 245 -12.81 5.00 9.32
C PRO A 245 -12.35 3.59 8.93
N GLY A 246 -13.03 2.55 9.40
CA GLY A 246 -12.56 1.17 9.24
C GLY A 246 -11.33 0.92 10.12
N HIS A 247 -10.25 0.38 9.54
CA HIS A 247 -8.96 0.11 10.20
C HIS A 247 -9.11 -0.57 11.58
N ASP A 248 -10.11 -1.44 11.68
CA ASP A 248 -10.48 -2.13 12.91
C ASP A 248 -9.82 -3.51 13.00
N ALA A 249 -9.32 -4.06 11.90
CA ALA A 249 -8.58 -5.33 11.88
C ALA A 249 -7.10 -5.20 11.47
N HIS A 250 -6.69 -4.04 10.93
CA HIS A 250 -5.33 -3.75 10.51
C HIS A 250 -4.93 -2.32 10.88
N LEU A 251 -3.63 -2.09 10.96
CA LEU A 251 -3.04 -0.76 10.95
C LEU A 251 -2.51 -0.44 9.55
N HIS A 252 -2.64 0.82 9.13
CA HIS A 252 -2.06 1.33 7.89
C HIS A 252 -0.84 2.17 8.27
N ILE A 253 0.35 1.80 7.80
CA ILE A 253 1.54 2.66 7.92
C ILE A 253 1.67 3.57 6.71
N ARG A 254 2.06 4.81 6.94
CA ARG A 254 2.44 5.78 5.91
C ARG A 254 3.82 6.33 6.23
N LEU A 255 4.72 6.31 5.25
CA LEU A 255 6.04 6.86 5.42
C LEU A 255 6.10 8.36 5.09
N HIS A 256 7.16 9.01 5.53
CA HIS A 256 7.56 10.32 5.01
C HIS A 256 7.95 10.21 3.53
N CYS A 257 7.87 11.33 2.81
CA CYS A 257 8.53 11.42 1.51
C CYS A 257 10.05 11.27 1.71
N PRO A 258 10.73 10.36 1.00
CA PRO A 258 12.19 10.31 1.00
C PRO A 258 12.81 11.62 0.52
N ASP A 259 13.95 12.01 1.10
CA ASP A 259 14.63 13.28 0.78
C ASP A 259 15.10 13.35 -0.68
N ASP A 260 15.37 12.20 -1.29
CA ASP A 260 15.78 12.05 -2.69
C ASP A 260 14.60 12.01 -3.68
N GLU A 261 13.37 12.23 -3.21
CA GLU A 261 12.14 12.21 -4.01
C GLU A 261 11.45 13.60 -4.09
N PRO A 262 12.00 14.54 -4.89
CA PRO A 262 11.51 15.93 -4.93
C PRO A 262 10.11 16.09 -5.55
N LEU A 263 9.59 15.04 -6.20
CA LEU A 263 8.23 15.03 -6.76
C LEU A 263 7.20 14.44 -5.79
N CYS A 264 7.64 13.93 -4.64
CA CYS A 264 6.75 13.45 -3.58
C CYS A 264 6.13 14.63 -2.82
N GLN A 265 4.82 14.59 -2.64
CA GLN A 265 4.08 15.63 -1.93
C GLN A 265 3.68 15.13 -0.55
N ALA A 266 4.39 15.61 0.47
CA ALA A 266 4.11 15.30 1.85
C ALA A 266 2.75 15.85 2.31
N GLN A 267 2.12 15.19 3.28
CA GLN A 267 0.98 15.74 3.98
C GLN A 267 1.45 16.74 5.04
N LYS A 268 0.59 17.71 5.40
CA LYS A 268 0.80 18.56 6.59
C LYS A 268 1.12 17.67 7.80
N PRO A 269 2.09 18.00 8.67
CA PRO A 269 2.34 17.25 9.90
C PRO A 269 1.08 17.14 10.78
N PRO A 270 0.95 16.10 11.63
CA PRO A 270 -0.04 16.10 12.71
C PRO A 270 0.09 17.36 13.58
N GLU A 271 -1.01 17.76 14.22
CA GLU A 271 -0.96 18.83 15.22
C GLU A 271 -0.13 18.38 16.42
N GLN A 272 0.37 19.31 17.22
CA GLN A 272 1.18 18.97 18.40
C GLN A 272 0.32 18.23 19.46
N GLY A 273 0.94 17.31 20.20
CA GLY A 273 0.29 16.52 21.25
C GLY A 273 0.07 15.05 20.86
N ASP A 274 -0.62 14.28 21.71
CA ASP A 274 -0.92 12.86 21.45
C ASP A 274 -2.19 12.65 20.57
N GLY A 275 -2.96 13.73 20.39
CA GLY A 275 -4.23 13.74 19.66
C GLY A 275 -5.31 12.86 20.32
N CYS A 276 -5.23 12.63 21.63
CA CYS A 276 -6.24 11.91 22.40
C CYS A 276 -7.50 12.77 22.63
N ASP A 277 -7.34 14.09 22.80
CA ASP A 277 -8.45 15.04 22.99
C ASP A 277 -9.29 15.26 21.71
N GLU A 278 -8.73 14.94 20.54
CA GLU A 278 -9.40 15.06 19.24
C GLU A 278 -10.43 13.94 18.98
N LEU A 279 -10.48 12.90 19.83
CA LEU A 279 -11.27 11.69 19.59
C LEU A 279 -12.78 11.87 19.80
N ALA A 280 -13.23 12.91 20.52
CA ALA A 280 -14.64 13.07 20.89
C ALA A 280 -15.59 13.01 19.68
N GLY A 281 -15.20 13.58 18.53
CA GLY A 281 -15.98 13.50 17.30
C GLY A 281 -16.01 12.11 16.66
N TRP A 282 -14.90 11.37 16.76
CA TRP A 282 -14.72 10.04 16.19
C TRP A 282 -15.45 8.94 16.96
N LEU A 283 -15.65 9.14 18.27
CA LEU A 283 -16.28 8.16 19.16
C LEU A 283 -17.82 8.29 19.19
N LYS A 284 -18.39 9.21 18.42
CA LYS A 284 -19.85 9.29 18.27
C LYS A 284 -20.36 8.01 17.58
N PRO A 285 -21.49 7.44 18.05
CA PRO A 285 -22.11 6.31 17.35
C PRO A 285 -22.43 6.71 15.90
N PRO A 286 -22.30 5.78 14.94
CA PRO A 286 -22.78 6.03 13.59
C PRO A 286 -24.28 6.34 13.66
N PRO A 287 -24.79 7.31 12.86
CA PRO A 287 -26.21 7.60 12.84
C PRO A 287 -27.01 6.33 12.51
N LYS A 288 -28.14 6.13 13.19
CA LYS A 288 -29.05 5.00 12.90
C LYS A 288 -29.41 5.06 11.41
N VAL A 289 -29.10 3.99 10.69
CA VAL A 289 -29.38 3.89 9.25
C VAL A 289 -30.89 3.70 9.08
N THR A 290 -31.63 4.78 8.89
CA THR A 290 -33.09 4.77 8.67
C THR A 290 -33.47 4.70 7.19
N ALA A 291 -32.49 4.75 6.28
CA ALA A 291 -32.68 4.64 4.85
C ALA A 291 -31.61 3.71 4.24
N PRO A 292 -31.93 2.96 3.17
CA PRO A 292 -30.93 2.17 2.46
C PRO A 292 -29.74 3.05 2.07
N PRO A 293 -28.51 2.52 2.13
CA PRO A 293 -27.31 3.30 1.86
C PRO A 293 -27.45 3.96 0.50
N LYS A 294 -27.40 5.30 0.47
CA LYS A 294 -27.27 6.03 -0.80
C LYS A 294 -26.05 5.44 -1.52
N PRO A 295 -26.14 5.15 -2.84
CA PRO A 295 -24.98 4.72 -3.60
C PRO A 295 -23.82 5.67 -3.27
N ALA A 296 -22.69 5.11 -2.82
CA ALA A 296 -21.52 5.92 -2.51
C ALA A 296 -21.30 6.88 -3.69
N PRO A 297 -21.15 8.19 -3.46
CA PRO A 297 -20.89 9.12 -4.55
C PRO A 297 -19.71 8.55 -5.30
N ARG A 298 -19.89 8.24 -6.60
CA ARG A 298 -18.79 7.77 -7.44
C ARG A 298 -17.67 8.76 -7.19
N SER A 299 -16.58 8.31 -6.56
CA SER A 299 -15.40 9.16 -6.45
C SER A 299 -15.18 9.69 -7.86
N ARG A 300 -14.93 10.99 -8.01
CA ARG A 300 -14.57 11.53 -9.34
C ARG A 300 -13.27 10.83 -9.71
N GLN A 301 -13.38 9.65 -10.30
CA GLN A 301 -12.27 8.86 -10.74
C GLN A 301 -11.56 9.76 -11.74
N LEU A 302 -10.27 9.99 -11.48
CA LEU A 302 -9.45 10.78 -12.36
C LEU A 302 -9.60 10.17 -13.75
N LYS A 303 -10.30 10.89 -14.63
CA LYS A 303 -10.27 10.61 -16.05
C LYS A 303 -8.83 10.89 -16.48
N LEU A 304 -8.33 10.08 -17.40
CA LEU A 304 -7.01 10.30 -17.98
C LEU A 304 -7.01 11.65 -18.70
N SER A 305 -6.58 12.70 -18.01
CA SER A 305 -6.24 13.98 -18.61
C SER A 305 -4.87 14.40 -18.09
N CYS A 306 -3.86 13.57 -18.37
CA CYS A 306 -2.47 14.00 -18.52
C CYS A 306 -1.67 12.86 -19.19
N PRO A 307 -1.23 12.99 -20.45
CA PRO A 307 -0.14 12.15 -20.94
C PRO A 307 1.13 12.56 -20.18
N PRO A 308 1.95 11.63 -19.67
CA PRO A 308 3.30 11.99 -19.30
C PRO A 308 3.99 12.48 -20.58
N ARG A 309 4.23 13.79 -20.70
CA ARG A 309 5.24 14.28 -21.63
C ARG A 309 6.53 13.61 -21.18
N ALA A 310 7.01 12.67 -22.00
CA ALA A 310 8.38 12.21 -21.91
C ALA A 310 9.25 13.47 -21.94
N ALA A 311 9.91 13.78 -20.83
CA ALA A 311 11.00 14.71 -20.83
C ALA A 311 12.13 14.05 -21.64
N GLY A 312 12.52 14.66 -22.76
CA GLY A 312 13.74 14.30 -23.48
C GLY A 312 13.54 13.89 -24.94
N SER A 313 13.38 14.89 -25.81
CA SER A 313 14.04 14.87 -27.12
C SER A 313 14.37 16.31 -27.49
N SER A 314 15.45 16.83 -26.92
CA SER A 314 16.16 17.97 -27.49
C SER A 314 17.01 17.43 -28.65
N ASN A 315 16.58 17.72 -29.88
CA ASN A 315 17.48 17.96 -31.01
C ASN A 315 17.36 19.44 -31.36
#